data_AF-A0A1V6EYL5-F1
#
_entry.id   AF-A0A1V6EYL5-F1
#
_cell.length_a   1.000
_cell.length_b   1.000
_cell.length_c   1.000
_cell.angle_alpha   90.00
_cell.angle_beta   90.00
_cell.angle_gamma   90.00
#
_symmetry.space_group_name_H-M   'P 1'
#
loop_
_entity.id
_entity.type
_entity.pdbx_description
1 polymer ?
#
loop_
_entity_poly.entity_id
_entity_poly.type
_entity_poly.pdbx_seq_one_letter_code
_entity_poly.pdbx_strand_id
1 'polypeptide(L)' 'MTEFRWLLEELRVSFFAQELRTPQPVSVKRLDKVWTQLQG' A
#
# COMPACT_ATOMS: atom_id res chain seq x y z
N MET A 1 -1.07 12.49 -2.11
CA MET A 1 -2.19 11.91 -1.31
C MET A 1 -2.87 10.73 -2.00
N THR A 2 -3.29 10.83 -3.26
CA THR A 2 -4.00 9.75 -3.99
C THR A 2 -3.20 8.45 -4.10
N GLU A 3 -1.90 8.52 -4.39
CA GLU A 3 -1.05 7.33 -4.49
C GLU A 3 -0.96 6.56 -3.15
N PHE A 4 -0.78 7.27 -2.04
CA PHE A 4 -0.75 6.65 -0.71
C PHE A 4 -2.06 5.95 -0.37
N ARG A 5 -3.21 6.52 -0.77
CA ARG A 5 -4.51 5.86 -0.63
C ARG A 5 -4.56 4.54 -1.40
N TRP A 6 -4.10 4.52 -2.65
CA TRP A 6 -4.07 3.29 -3.44
C TRP A 6 -3.12 2.25 -2.86
N LEU A 7 -1.96 2.64 -2.34
CA LEU A 7 -1.06 1.71 -1.64
C LEU A 7 -1.72 1.10 -0.39
N LEU A 8 -2.55 1.86 0.34
CA LEU A 8 -3.33 1.34 1.47
C LEU A 8 -4.45 0.37 1.04
N GLU A 9 -5.11 0.61 -0.08
CA GLU A 9 -6.08 -0.34 -0.66
C GLU A 9 -5.37 -1.63 -1.08
N GLU A 10 -4.22 -1.52 -1.76
CA GLU A 10 -3.43 -2.65 -2.24
C GLU A 10 -2.91 -3.52 -1.08
N LEU A 11 -2.50 -2.91 0.04
CA LEU A 11 -2.13 -3.63 1.25
C LEU A 11 -3.31 -4.45 1.80
N ARG A 12 -4.53 -3.88 1.79
CA ARG A 12 -5.73 -4.58 2.26
C ARG A 12 -6.10 -5.74 1.34
N VAL A 13 -6.06 -5.55 0.02
CA VAL A 13 -6.30 -6.65 -0.94
C VAL A 13 -5.27 -7.76 -0.74
N SER A 14 -3.98 -7.42 -0.59
CA SER A 14 -2.90 -8.38 -0.32
C SER A 14 -3.15 -9.22 0.94
N PHE A 15 -3.76 -8.64 1.97
CA PHE A 15 -3.98 -9.31 3.25
C PHE A 15 -5.28 -10.12 3.30
N PHE A 16 -6.34 -9.61 2.68
CA PHE A 16 -7.70 -10.16 2.84
C PHE A 16 -8.25 -10.84 1.58
N ALA A 17 -7.66 -10.64 0.40
CA ALA A 17 -8.18 -11.11 -0.88
C ALA A 17 -7.06 -11.62 -1.81
N GLN A 18 -6.26 -12.57 -1.32
CA GLN A 18 -5.09 -13.11 -2.02
C GLN A 18 -5.42 -13.75 -3.38
N GLU A 19 -6.63 -14.30 -3.53
CA GLU A 19 -7.09 -14.91 -4.79
C GLU A 19 -7.20 -13.90 -5.94
N LEU A 20 -7.46 -12.62 -5.64
CA LEU A 20 -7.58 -11.55 -6.63
C LEU A 20 -6.23 -11.13 -7.22
N ARG A 21 -5.13 -11.53 -6.56
CA ARG A 21 -3.76 -11.08 -6.82
C ARG A 21 -3.62 -9.56 -6.70
N THR A 22 -2.38 -9.10 -6.62
CA THR A 22 -2.03 -7.68 -6.44
C THR A 22 -1.10 -7.26 -7.56
N PRO A 23 -1.41 -6.21 -8.35
CA PRO A 23 -0.48 -5.70 -9.36
C PRO A 23 0.89 -5.33 -8.80
N GLN A 24 0.98 -4.93 -7.53
CA GLN A 24 2.26 -4.81 -6.84
C GLN A 24 2.18 -5.23 -5.37
N PRO A 25 3.17 -5.97 -4.85
CA PRO A 25 3.20 -6.26 -3.43
C PRO A 25 3.42 -4.97 -2.62
N VAL A 26 2.51 -4.71 -1.67
CA VAL A 26 2.62 -3.60 -0.72
C VAL A 26 2.77 -4.13 0.69
N SER A 27 3.65 -3.51 1.47
CA SER A 27 3.89 -3.81 2.88
C SER A 27 3.79 -2.56 3.73
N VAL A 28 3.58 -2.74 5.04
CA VAL A 28 3.54 -1.64 6.01
C VAL A 28 4.82 -0.81 5.97
N LYS A 29 5.99 -1.46 5.90
CA LYS A 29 7.30 -0.77 5.78
C LYS A 29 7.39 0.14 4.55
N ARG A 30 6.77 -0.26 3.43
CA ARG A 30 6.74 0.58 2.21
C ARG A 30 5.83 1.79 2.42
N LEU A 31 4.69 1.62 3.07
CA LEU A 31 3.79 2.72 3.42
C LEU A 31 4.46 3.72 4.37
N ASP A 32 5.17 3.25 5.40
CA ASP A 32 5.88 4.14 6.34
C ASP A 32 6.90 5.04 5.63
N LYS A 33 7.62 4.48 4.64
CA LYS A 33 8.58 5.24 3.82
C LYS A 33 7.87 6.33 3.01
N VAL A 34 6.79 6.00 2.32
CA VAL A 34 6.01 6.96 1.53
C VAL A 34 5.37 8.02 2.43
N TRP A 35 4.87 7.62 3.59
CA TRP A 35 4.29 8.55 4.57
C TRP A 35 5.34 9.55 5.05
N THR A 36 6.53 9.09 5.42
CA THR A 36 7.65 9.95 5.83
C THR A 36 8.03 10.94 4.73
N GLN A 37 8.04 10.50 3.46
CA GLN A 37 8.30 11.37 2.31
C GLN A 37 7.23 12.44 2.08
N LEU A 38 5.97 12.17 2.47
CA LEU A 38 4.88 13.15 2.36
C LEU A 38 4.86 14.17 3.50
N GLN A 39 5.54 13.87 4.62
CA GLN A 39 5.65 14.77 5.78
C GLN A 39 6.85 15.73 5.69
N GLY A 40 7.73 15.55 4.69
CA GLY A 40 8.84 16.46 4.38
C GLY A 40 8.47 17.42 3.25
#